data_AF-A0A1H3DYR4-F1
#
_entry.id   AF-A0A1H3DYR4-F1
#
_cell.length_a   1.000
_cell.length_b   1.000
_cell.length_c   1.000
_cell.angle_alpha   90.00
_cell.angle_beta   90.00
_cell.angle_gamma   90.00
#
_symmetry.space_group_name_H-M   'P 1'
#
loop_
_entity.id
_entity.type
_entity.pdbx_description
1 polymer ?
#
loop_
_entity_poly.entity_id
_entity_poly.type
_entity_poly.pdbx_seq_one_letter_code
_entity_poly.pdbx_strand_id
1 'polypeptide(L)'
;MAKSFILTCSLCENFDSMKKKCKVNGVDRYAHDATYASECNSNGNFVRYMNVIPDVYNYYSENEDTPVDWAPDLKRIPTDKNDLPLIVKTKRGLERAIPADHSVELKVDTLIEGKVPAILTYQGQRELIYELGISISQSLADKAGVPLKVLPEEVGWEGIPELVGVYLGATKSYDRGGKAWLTNKPVKWKS
;
A
#
# COMPACT_ATOMS: atom_id res chain seq x y z
N MET A 1 23.92 9.55 20.34
CA MET A 1 23.71 10.76 19.52
C MET A 1 22.49 10.50 18.65
N ALA A 2 21.57 11.45 18.53
CA ALA A 2 20.46 11.32 17.57
C ALA A 2 21.05 11.34 16.15
N LYS A 3 20.75 10.33 15.33
CA LYS A 3 21.15 10.34 13.92
C LYS A 3 20.45 11.47 13.17
N SER A 4 21.13 12.04 12.18
CA SER A 4 20.54 13.04 11.29
C SER A 4 19.44 12.38 10.46
N PHE A 5 18.30 13.06 10.34
CA PHE A 5 17.16 12.58 9.58
C PHE A 5 17.33 12.94 8.10
N ILE A 6 17.35 11.93 7.23
CA ILE A 6 17.52 12.09 5.78
C ILE A 6 16.14 12.23 5.13
N LEU A 7 15.90 13.37 4.48
CA LEU A 7 14.69 13.58 3.69
C LEU A 7 14.77 12.77 2.40
N THR A 8 13.70 12.06 2.07
CA THR A 8 13.54 11.34 0.80
C THR A 8 12.18 11.66 0.19
N CYS A 9 12.01 11.38 -1.11
CA CYS A 9 10.74 11.63 -1.80
C CYS A 9 9.55 10.87 -1.18
N SER A 10 9.77 9.68 -0.62
CA SER A 10 8.70 8.91 0.05
C SER A 10 8.03 9.71 1.18
N LEU A 11 8.78 10.55 1.87
CA LEU A 11 8.30 11.39 2.97
C LEU A 11 7.48 12.61 2.51
N CYS A 12 7.46 12.91 1.21
CA CYS A 12 6.83 14.10 0.63
C CYS A 12 5.40 13.83 0.13
N GLU A 13 4.44 14.68 0.48
CA GLU A 13 3.03 14.63 0.01
C GLU A 13 2.93 14.71 -1.52
N ASN A 14 3.84 15.46 -2.12
CA ASN A 14 3.90 15.69 -3.55
C ASN A 14 4.43 14.50 -4.33
N PHE A 15 4.97 13.47 -3.68
CA PHE A 15 5.34 12.24 -4.37
C PHE A 15 4.09 11.41 -4.69
N ASP A 16 3.97 10.92 -5.91
CA ASP A 16 2.98 9.93 -6.33
C ASP A 16 3.70 8.58 -6.40
N SER A 17 3.47 7.73 -5.38
CA SER A 17 4.09 6.41 -5.27
C SER A 17 3.57 5.40 -6.29
N MET A 18 2.36 5.61 -6.82
CA MET A 18 1.74 4.72 -7.80
C MET A 18 2.39 4.93 -9.17
N LYS A 19 2.57 6.20 -9.56
CA LYS A 19 3.18 6.57 -10.85
C LYS A 19 4.69 6.80 -10.78
N LYS A 20 5.28 6.79 -9.58
CA LYS A 20 6.70 7.12 -9.31
C LYS A 20 7.08 8.49 -9.88
N LYS A 21 6.26 9.51 -9.58
CA LYS A 21 6.42 10.87 -10.11
C LYS A 21 6.21 11.92 -9.04
N CYS A 22 6.74 13.12 -9.25
CA CYS A 22 6.38 14.30 -8.47
C CYS A 22 5.10 14.93 -9.05
N LYS A 23 4.06 15.12 -8.22
CA LYS A 23 2.78 15.73 -8.62
C LYS A 23 2.91 17.18 -9.05
N VAL A 24 3.92 17.90 -8.56
CA VAL A 24 4.10 19.35 -8.82
C VAL A 24 4.66 19.61 -10.22
N ASN A 25 5.64 18.81 -10.67
CA ASN A 25 6.35 19.05 -11.94
C ASN A 25 6.33 17.85 -12.89
N GLY A 26 5.68 16.75 -12.53
CA GLY A 26 5.49 15.58 -13.38
C GLY A 26 6.73 14.72 -13.64
N VAL A 27 7.88 15.05 -13.02
CA VAL A 27 9.14 14.32 -13.27
C VAL A 27 9.17 13.01 -12.48
N ASP A 28 9.73 11.97 -13.09
CA ASP A 28 9.95 10.67 -12.45
C ASP A 28 10.81 10.78 -11.20
N ARG A 29 10.40 10.12 -10.12
CA ARG A 29 11.06 10.12 -8.82
C ARG A 29 10.96 8.73 -8.18
N TYR A 30 11.96 8.40 -7.39
CA TYR A 30 11.98 7.18 -6.58
C TYR A 30 11.81 7.51 -5.10
N ALA A 31 11.25 6.55 -4.36
CA ALA A 31 10.94 6.71 -2.94
C ALA A 31 12.15 7.11 -2.09
N HIS A 32 13.34 6.58 -2.41
CA HIS A 32 14.59 6.82 -1.68
C HIS A 32 15.40 8.02 -2.18
N ASP A 33 14.91 8.79 -3.17
CA ASP A 33 15.63 9.94 -3.73
C ASP A 33 15.85 11.04 -2.66
N ALA A 34 17.04 11.04 -2.04
CA ALA A 34 17.38 11.98 -0.97
C ALA A 34 17.84 13.34 -1.51
N THR A 35 18.65 13.35 -2.58
CA THR A 35 19.18 14.57 -3.20
C THR A 35 18.06 15.51 -3.63
N TYR A 36 17.07 14.97 -4.34
CA TYR A 36 15.95 15.76 -4.83
C TYR A 36 15.03 16.23 -3.69
N ALA A 37 14.79 15.39 -2.68
CA ALA A 37 13.99 15.78 -1.52
C ALA A 37 14.65 16.94 -0.75
N SER A 38 15.98 16.92 -0.60
CA SER A 38 16.75 17.99 0.03
C SER A 38 16.69 19.31 -0.76
N GLU A 39 16.81 19.23 -2.10
CA GLU A 39 16.64 20.39 -2.98
C GLU A 39 15.22 20.97 -2.87
N CYS A 40 14.21 20.10 -2.92
CA CYS A 40 12.80 20.47 -2.79
C CYS A 40 12.52 21.15 -1.44
N ASN A 41 13.15 20.68 -0.36
CA ASN A 41 13.05 21.28 0.97
C ASN A 41 13.69 22.66 1.03
N SER A 42 14.88 22.82 0.44
CA SER A 42 15.58 24.11 0.37
C SER A 42 14.80 25.15 -0.44
N ASN A 43 14.06 24.69 -1.46
CA ASN A 43 13.20 25.52 -2.31
C ASN A 43 11.79 25.74 -1.72
N GLY A 44 11.48 25.23 -0.52
CA GLY A 44 10.17 25.40 0.13
C GLY A 44 9.02 24.57 -0.48
N ASN A 45 9.33 23.61 -1.37
CA ASN A 45 8.33 22.79 -2.07
C ASN A 45 8.08 21.42 -1.40
N PHE A 46 8.89 21.07 -0.39
CA PHE A 46 8.74 19.82 0.35
C PHE A 46 7.66 19.94 1.41
N VAL A 47 6.61 19.13 1.28
CA VAL A 47 5.52 19.04 2.26
C VAL A 47 5.55 17.66 2.88
N ARG A 48 5.74 17.57 4.20
CA ARG A 48 5.83 16.28 4.90
C ARG A 48 4.49 15.56 4.90
N TYR A 49 4.45 14.36 4.33
CA TYR A 49 3.28 13.47 4.40
C TYR A 49 3.23 12.70 5.73
N MET A 50 2.52 13.24 6.71
CA MET A 50 2.58 12.80 8.12
C MET A 50 2.32 11.32 8.38
N ASN A 51 1.64 10.61 7.47
CA ASN A 51 1.27 9.21 7.67
C ASN A 51 2.42 8.24 7.36
N VAL A 52 3.40 8.64 6.54
CA VAL A 52 4.55 7.78 6.25
C VAL A 52 5.39 7.60 7.49
N ILE A 53 5.68 6.34 7.79
CA ILE A 53 6.63 5.95 8.83
C ILE A 53 8.01 5.99 8.17
N PRO A 54 8.98 6.76 8.70
CA PRO A 54 10.31 6.81 8.13
C PRO A 54 10.97 5.44 8.09
N ASP A 55 11.58 5.12 6.96
CA ASP A 55 12.25 3.84 6.70
C ASP A 55 13.76 3.96 6.93
N VAL A 56 14.50 2.86 6.74
CA VAL A 56 15.96 2.80 6.92
C VAL A 56 16.70 3.91 6.16
N TYR A 57 16.29 4.18 4.93
CA TYR A 57 16.89 5.21 4.08
C TYR A 57 16.70 6.64 4.60
N ASN A 58 15.84 6.83 5.60
CA ASN A 58 15.66 8.11 6.30
C ASN A 58 16.62 8.29 7.48
N TYR A 59 17.43 7.28 7.81
CA TYR A 59 18.40 7.30 8.90
C TYR A 59 19.81 6.88 8.48
N TYR A 60 19.92 6.14 7.37
CA TYR A 60 21.17 5.61 6.84
C TYR A 60 21.28 5.99 5.37
N SER A 61 22.42 6.53 4.96
CA SER A 61 22.72 6.76 3.54
C SER A 61 22.98 5.43 2.83
N GLU A 62 22.88 5.41 1.49
CA GLU A 62 23.11 4.18 0.70
C GLU A 62 24.49 3.53 0.90
N ASN A 63 25.49 4.32 1.30
CA ASN A 63 26.86 3.85 1.53
C ASN A 63 27.15 3.54 3.01
N GLU A 64 26.15 3.59 3.89
CA GLU A 64 26.31 3.32 5.32
C GLU A 64 25.76 1.95 5.69
N ASP A 65 26.49 1.21 6.52
CA ASP A 65 26.03 -0.06 7.07
C ASP A 65 24.78 0.15 7.94
N THR A 66 23.73 -0.60 7.61
CA THR A 66 22.50 -0.64 8.40
C THR A 66 22.62 -1.72 9.49
N PRO A 67 22.22 -1.44 10.75
CA PRO A 67 22.14 -2.46 11.79
C PRO A 67 21.24 -3.62 11.36
N VAL A 68 21.69 -4.84 11.63
CA VAL A 68 20.95 -6.06 11.28
C VAL A 68 19.57 -6.12 11.96
N ASP A 69 19.45 -5.53 13.14
CA ASP A 69 18.26 -5.47 13.96
C ASP A 69 17.48 -4.15 13.81
N TRP A 70 17.75 -3.37 12.75
CA TRP A 70 17.01 -2.13 12.51
C TRP A 70 15.52 -2.41 12.32
N ALA A 71 14.70 -1.65 13.03
CA ALA A 71 13.26 -1.67 12.91
C ALA A 71 12.71 -0.23 12.99
N PRO A 72 11.62 0.08 12.27
CA PRO A 72 10.98 1.38 12.37
C PRO A 72 10.42 1.60 13.78
N ASP A 73 10.44 2.85 14.26
CA ASP A 73 9.81 3.20 15.53
C ASP A 73 8.27 3.20 15.39
N LEU A 74 7.64 2.15 15.92
CA LEU A 74 6.18 1.98 15.90
C LEU A 74 5.51 2.41 17.21
N LYS A 75 6.26 2.89 18.22
CA LYS A 75 5.73 3.18 19.57
C LYS A 75 4.64 4.24 19.60
N ARG A 76 4.60 5.12 18.59
CA ARG A 76 3.66 6.24 18.47
C ARG A 76 2.53 5.99 17.46
N ILE A 77 2.45 4.77 16.93
CA ILE A 77 1.42 4.39 15.97
C ILE A 77 0.21 3.89 16.77
N PRO A 78 -1.02 4.29 16.40
CA PRO A 78 -2.23 3.72 17.00
C PRO A 78 -2.22 2.20 16.90
N THR A 79 -2.77 1.53 17.91
CA THR A 79 -2.85 0.07 17.96
C THR A 79 -4.28 -0.42 17.82
N ASP A 80 -4.43 -1.68 17.41
CA ASP A 80 -5.70 -2.39 17.48
C ASP A 80 -5.99 -2.86 18.91
N LYS A 81 -7.12 -3.56 19.09
CA LYS A 81 -7.54 -4.10 20.40
C LYS A 81 -6.60 -5.13 21.03
N ASN A 82 -5.62 -5.64 20.28
CA ASN A 82 -4.61 -6.58 20.75
C ASN A 82 -3.24 -5.90 20.90
N ASP A 83 -3.19 -4.58 20.96
CA ASP A 83 -1.97 -3.77 21.03
C ASP A 83 -1.04 -3.93 19.81
N LEU A 84 -1.58 -4.35 18.65
CA LEU A 84 -0.80 -4.46 17.41
C LEU A 84 -0.85 -3.14 16.62
N PRO A 85 0.29 -2.66 16.08
CA PRO A 85 0.35 -1.36 15.41
C PRO A 85 -0.48 -1.35 14.11
N LEU A 86 -1.35 -0.35 13.97
CA LEU A 86 -2.19 -0.15 12.79
C LEU A 86 -1.38 0.49 11.67
N ILE A 87 -0.69 -0.37 10.91
CA ILE A 87 0.12 0.01 9.76
C ILE A 87 -0.39 -0.63 8.47
N VAL A 88 -0.18 0.06 7.36
CA VAL A 88 -0.41 -0.44 6.01
C VAL A 88 0.87 -0.33 5.21
N LYS A 89 1.16 -1.34 4.39
CA LYS A 89 2.27 -1.31 3.43
C LYS A 89 1.73 -0.88 2.08
N THR A 90 2.31 0.17 1.52
CA THR A 90 1.97 0.73 0.21
C THR A 90 3.23 0.78 -0.67
N LYS A 91 3.10 1.18 -1.94
CA LYS A 91 4.25 1.47 -2.82
C LYS A 91 5.10 2.62 -2.32
N ARG A 92 4.56 3.47 -1.45
CA ARG A 92 5.31 4.56 -0.82
C ARG A 92 6.24 4.05 0.29
N GLY A 93 5.85 2.99 0.97
CA GLY A 93 6.55 2.43 2.14
C GLY A 93 5.57 1.97 3.21
N LEU A 94 6.00 2.00 4.47
CA LEU A 94 5.11 1.80 5.60
C LEU A 94 4.39 3.10 5.97
N GLU A 95 3.09 3.00 6.19
CA GLU A 95 2.26 4.14 6.56
C GLU A 95 1.38 3.79 7.78
N ARG A 96 1.03 4.82 8.55
CA ARG A 96 -0.08 4.78 9.50
C ARG A 96 -1.36 4.47 8.74
N ALA A 97 -2.07 3.42 9.14
CA ALA A 97 -3.30 3.05 8.49
C ALA A 97 -4.39 4.10 8.77
N ILE A 98 -4.95 4.67 7.70
CA ILE A 98 -6.13 5.53 7.77
C ILE A 98 -7.33 4.69 7.36
N PRO A 99 -8.42 4.63 8.15
CA PRO A 99 -9.60 3.86 7.77
C PRO A 99 -10.17 4.38 6.46
N ALA A 100 -10.62 3.46 5.59
CA ALA A 100 -11.22 3.83 4.30
C ALA A 100 -12.46 4.71 4.45
N ASP A 101 -13.21 4.50 5.54
CA ASP A 101 -14.36 5.27 5.96
C ASP A 101 -14.45 5.31 7.49
N HIS A 102 -15.12 6.32 8.05
CA HIS A 102 -15.27 6.48 9.50
C HIS A 102 -15.96 5.31 10.20
N SER A 103 -16.75 4.51 9.46
CA SER A 103 -17.41 3.30 9.97
C SER A 103 -16.50 2.08 10.06
N VAL A 104 -15.31 2.12 9.47
CA VAL A 104 -14.40 0.96 9.41
C VAL A 104 -13.55 0.89 10.68
N GLU A 105 -13.73 -0.18 11.45
CA GLU A 105 -12.81 -0.54 12.52
C GLU A 105 -11.57 -1.20 11.92
N LEU A 106 -10.40 -0.59 12.11
CA LEU A 106 -9.15 -1.15 11.65
C LEU A 106 -8.69 -2.27 12.59
N LYS A 107 -8.31 -3.39 12.01
CA LYS A 107 -7.73 -4.52 12.72
C LYS A 107 -6.52 -5.03 11.96
N VAL A 108 -5.49 -5.44 12.72
CA VAL A 108 -4.33 -6.11 12.16
C VAL A 108 -4.71 -7.53 11.75
N ASP A 109 -4.37 -7.91 10.51
CA ASP A 109 -4.44 -9.28 10.06
C ASP A 109 -3.07 -9.95 10.25
N THR A 110 -3.02 -10.93 11.15
CA THR A 110 -1.80 -11.68 11.46
C THR A 110 -1.33 -12.56 10.30
N LEU A 111 -2.20 -12.86 9.32
CA LEU A 111 -1.81 -13.58 8.10
C LEU A 111 -1.06 -12.69 7.11
N ILE A 112 -1.26 -11.36 7.18
CA ILE A 112 -0.68 -10.38 6.25
C ILE A 112 0.48 -9.66 6.94
N GLU A 113 1.51 -10.41 7.35
CA GLU A 113 2.72 -9.86 8.00
C GLU A 113 2.41 -8.97 9.22
N GLY A 114 1.27 -9.20 9.90
CA GLY A 114 0.82 -8.36 11.01
C GLY A 114 0.49 -6.93 10.60
N LYS A 115 -0.20 -6.74 9.47
CA LYS A 115 -0.60 -5.43 8.92
C LYS A 115 -2.11 -5.31 8.74
N VAL A 116 -2.59 -4.09 8.59
CA VAL A 116 -3.98 -3.83 8.24
C VAL A 116 -4.19 -4.17 6.76
N PRO A 117 -5.22 -4.97 6.40
CA PRO A 117 -5.54 -5.23 5.00
C PRO A 117 -5.77 -3.95 4.20
N ALA A 118 -5.16 -3.85 3.01
CA ALA A 118 -5.20 -2.65 2.18
C ALA A 118 -6.63 -2.14 1.91
N ILE A 119 -7.58 -3.05 1.66
CA ILE A 119 -8.98 -2.72 1.36
C ILE A 119 -9.70 -1.98 2.49
N LEU A 120 -9.26 -2.15 3.74
CA LEU A 120 -9.83 -1.47 4.91
C LEU A 120 -9.27 -0.05 5.10
N THR A 121 -8.26 0.33 4.32
CA THR A 121 -7.55 1.60 4.48
C THR A 121 -7.76 2.53 3.29
N TYR A 122 -7.81 3.84 3.55
CA TYR A 122 -7.90 4.84 2.48
C TYR A 122 -6.74 4.71 1.49
N GLN A 123 -5.51 4.59 2.01
CA GLN A 123 -4.30 4.48 1.20
C GLN A 123 -4.30 3.20 0.35
N GLY A 124 -4.60 2.06 0.97
CA GLY A 124 -4.65 0.78 0.28
C GLY A 124 -5.76 0.71 -0.77
N GLN A 125 -6.93 1.33 -0.52
CA GLN A 125 -7.96 1.44 -1.56
C GLN A 125 -7.50 2.24 -2.78
N ARG A 126 -6.68 3.30 -2.62
CA ARG A 126 -6.13 4.04 -3.78
C ARG A 126 -5.27 3.13 -4.64
N GLU A 127 -4.39 2.36 -3.99
CA GLU A 127 -3.50 1.44 -4.71
C GLU A 127 -4.26 0.30 -5.37
N LEU A 128 -5.24 -0.30 -4.69
CA LEU A 128 -6.09 -1.34 -5.27
C LEU A 128 -6.87 -0.81 -6.48
N ILE A 129 -7.43 0.39 -6.41
CA ILE A 129 -8.09 1.02 -7.55
C ILE A 129 -7.07 1.22 -8.68
N TYR A 130 -5.89 1.78 -8.39
CA TYR A 130 -4.86 2.00 -9.40
C TYR A 130 -4.41 0.69 -10.08
N GLU A 131 -4.23 -0.38 -9.32
CA GLU A 131 -3.71 -1.65 -9.83
C GLU A 131 -4.78 -2.53 -10.48
N LEU A 132 -5.96 -2.62 -9.88
CA LEU A 132 -6.99 -3.60 -10.25
C LEU A 132 -8.25 -2.96 -10.85
N GLY A 133 -8.35 -1.63 -10.81
CA GLY A 133 -9.52 -0.90 -11.28
C GLY A 133 -10.66 -0.87 -10.26
N ILE A 134 -11.65 -0.03 -10.55
CA ILE A 134 -12.82 0.16 -9.68
C ILE A 134 -13.61 -1.13 -9.53
N SER A 135 -13.90 -1.83 -10.64
CA SER A 135 -14.80 -2.99 -10.62
C SER A 135 -14.31 -4.10 -9.68
N ILE A 136 -13.02 -4.45 -9.76
CA ILE A 136 -12.42 -5.48 -8.90
C ILE A 136 -12.31 -4.97 -7.46
N SER A 137 -11.88 -3.72 -7.27
CA SER A 137 -11.77 -3.12 -5.94
C SER A 137 -13.12 -3.03 -5.24
N GLN A 138 -14.20 -2.79 -5.97
CA GLN A 138 -15.56 -2.77 -5.42
C GLN A 138 -15.95 -4.17 -4.94
N SER A 139 -15.69 -5.21 -5.75
CA SER A 139 -15.96 -6.59 -5.32
C SER A 139 -15.15 -6.97 -4.06
N LEU A 140 -13.92 -6.49 -3.94
CA LEU A 140 -13.10 -6.68 -2.74
C LEU A 140 -13.69 -5.94 -1.52
N ALA A 141 -14.14 -4.70 -1.71
CA ALA A 141 -14.77 -3.89 -0.68
C ALA A 141 -16.07 -4.54 -0.18
N ASP A 142 -16.92 -5.00 -1.10
CA ASP A 142 -18.18 -5.68 -0.79
C ASP A 142 -17.93 -6.97 0.00
N LYS A 143 -16.92 -7.77 -0.38
CA LYS A 143 -16.52 -8.98 0.36
C LYS A 143 -16.02 -8.67 1.77
N ALA A 144 -15.32 -7.56 1.93
CA ALA A 144 -14.84 -7.08 3.21
C ALA A 144 -15.92 -6.35 4.03
N GLY A 145 -17.10 -6.09 3.45
CA GLY A 145 -18.18 -5.35 4.09
C GLY A 145 -17.86 -3.88 4.33
N VAL A 146 -17.02 -3.28 3.50
CA VAL A 146 -16.60 -1.87 3.62
C VAL A 146 -16.97 -1.07 2.38
N PRO A 147 -17.26 0.24 2.48
CA PRO A 147 -17.47 1.06 1.31
C PRO A 147 -16.15 1.26 0.54
N LEU A 148 -16.23 1.22 -0.80
CA LEU A 148 -15.16 1.70 -1.66
C LEU A 148 -15.36 3.20 -1.91
N LYS A 149 -14.42 4.03 -1.48
CA LYS A 149 -14.43 5.45 -1.85
C LYS A 149 -13.82 5.58 -3.25
N VAL A 150 -14.44 6.28 -4.18
CA VAL A 150 -13.84 6.56 -5.51
C VAL A 150 -13.63 8.06 -5.61
N LEU A 151 -12.40 8.49 -5.92
CA LEU A 151 -12.08 9.89 -6.13
C LEU A 151 -12.46 10.32 -7.56
N PRO A 152 -12.75 11.61 -7.79
CA PRO A 152 -13.10 12.11 -9.13
C PRO A 152 -12.11 11.71 -10.23
N GLU A 153 -10.82 11.73 -9.94
CA GLU A 153 -9.74 11.38 -10.87
C GLU A 153 -9.59 9.88 -11.14
N GLU A 154 -10.28 9.03 -10.37
CA GLU A 154 -10.25 7.58 -10.52
C GLU A 154 -11.45 7.04 -11.28
N VAL A 155 -12.47 7.87 -11.53
CA VAL A 155 -13.71 7.44 -12.18
C VAL A 155 -13.39 6.81 -13.54
N GLY A 156 -13.86 5.58 -13.72
CA GLY A 156 -13.62 4.79 -14.94
C GLY A 156 -12.24 4.13 -15.02
N TRP A 157 -11.43 4.15 -13.95
CA TRP A 157 -10.13 3.49 -13.95
C TRP A 157 -10.25 1.96 -14.00
N GLU A 158 -9.73 1.37 -15.08
CA GLU A 158 -9.82 -0.06 -15.36
C GLU A 158 -8.73 -0.91 -14.66
N GLY A 159 -7.72 -0.25 -14.08
CA GLY A 159 -6.56 -0.91 -13.49
C GLY A 159 -5.42 -1.12 -14.48
N ILE A 160 -4.34 -1.73 -14.01
CA ILE A 160 -3.20 -2.11 -14.85
C ILE A 160 -3.48 -3.50 -15.44
N PRO A 161 -3.59 -3.64 -16.78
CA PRO A 161 -4.04 -4.89 -17.40
C PRO A 161 -3.29 -6.15 -16.96
N GLU A 162 -1.97 -6.03 -16.77
CA GLU A 162 -1.11 -7.13 -16.32
C GLU A 162 -1.46 -7.59 -14.91
N LEU A 163 -1.65 -6.65 -13.97
CA LEU A 163 -1.99 -6.94 -12.58
C LEU A 163 -3.42 -7.47 -12.45
N VAL A 164 -4.36 -6.91 -13.22
CA VAL A 164 -5.73 -7.42 -13.36
C VAL A 164 -5.71 -8.87 -13.84
N GLY A 165 -4.93 -9.18 -14.88
CA GLY A 165 -4.80 -10.54 -15.42
C GLY A 165 -4.26 -11.53 -14.40
N VAL A 166 -3.21 -11.16 -13.66
CA VAL A 166 -2.63 -11.98 -12.59
C VAL A 166 -3.65 -12.24 -11.48
N TYR A 167 -4.35 -11.20 -11.02
CA TYR A 167 -5.36 -11.32 -9.97
C TYR A 167 -6.52 -12.25 -10.38
N LEU A 168 -7.05 -12.07 -11.59
CA LEU A 168 -8.13 -12.91 -12.12
C LEU A 168 -7.67 -14.36 -12.38
N GLY A 169 -6.41 -14.56 -12.76
CA GLY A 169 -5.82 -15.90 -12.92
C GLY A 169 -5.67 -16.63 -11.59
N ALA A 170 -5.17 -15.94 -10.56
CA ALA A 170 -5.01 -16.49 -9.21
C ALA A 170 -6.35 -16.86 -8.57
N THR A 171 -7.34 -15.97 -8.65
CA THR A 171 -8.70 -16.22 -8.12
C THR A 171 -9.39 -17.39 -8.82
N LYS A 172 -9.33 -17.48 -10.16
CA LYS A 172 -9.85 -18.63 -10.91
C LYS A 172 -9.18 -19.95 -10.52
N SER A 173 -7.89 -19.91 -10.19
CA SER A 173 -7.14 -21.10 -9.75
C SER A 173 -7.53 -21.53 -8.33
N TYR A 174 -7.82 -20.57 -7.46
CA TYR A 174 -8.35 -20.79 -6.11
C TYR A 174 -9.78 -21.35 -6.14
N ASP A 175 -10.65 -20.84 -7.01
CA ASP A 175 -12.03 -21.33 -7.17
C ASP A 175 -12.08 -22.74 -7.81
N ARG A 176 -11.08 -23.11 -8.60
CA ARG A 176 -10.86 -24.49 -9.07
C ARG A 176 -10.27 -25.43 -7.99
N GLY A 177 -9.96 -24.89 -6.81
CA GLY A 177 -9.43 -25.60 -5.65
C GLY A 177 -10.42 -26.51 -4.92
N GLY A 178 -11.67 -26.61 -5.38
CA GLY A 178 -12.48 -27.80 -5.17
C GLY A 178 -11.82 -28.95 -5.94
N LYS A 179 -10.89 -29.67 -5.31
CA LYS A 179 -10.17 -30.81 -5.89
C LYS A 179 -11.17 -31.69 -6.64
N ALA A 180 -11.12 -31.69 -7.98
CA ALA A 180 -12.06 -32.48 -8.79
C ALA A 180 -12.02 -33.98 -8.42
N TRP A 181 -10.89 -34.45 -7.88
CA TRP A 181 -10.69 -35.80 -7.35
C TRP A 181 -11.29 -36.07 -5.96
N LEU A 182 -11.83 -35.06 -5.27
CA LEU A 182 -12.59 -35.18 -4.02
C LEU A 182 -14.11 -35.12 -4.23
N THR A 183 -14.57 -35.02 -5.47
CA THR A 183 -16.00 -34.97 -5.78
C THR A 183 -16.51 -36.32 -6.28
N ASN A 184 -17.58 -36.86 -5.68
CA ASN A 184 -18.25 -38.09 -6.15
C ASN A 184 -19.08 -37.89 -7.43
N LYS A 185 -18.90 -36.78 -8.15
CA LYS A 185 -19.65 -36.48 -9.38
C LYS A 185 -18.74 -36.77 -10.59
N PRO A 186 -19.13 -37.64 -11.53
CA PRO A 186 -18.30 -37.96 -12.68
C PRO A 186 -18.09 -36.72 -13.55
N VAL A 187 -16.82 -36.43 -13.85
CA VAL A 187 -16.41 -35.35 -14.75
C VAL A 187 -16.82 -35.73 -16.17
N LYS A 188 -17.76 -34.98 -16.78
CA LYS A 188 -18.09 -35.10 -18.20
C LYS A 188 -17.05 -34.37 -19.03
N TRP A 189 -16.19 -35.12 -19.70
CA TRP A 189 -15.32 -34.59 -20.75
C TRP A 189 -16.15 -34.38 -22.02
N LYS A 190 -16.15 -33.15 -22.56
CA LYS A 190 -16.70 -32.89 -23.88
C LYS A 190 -15.64 -33.31 -24.91
N SER A 191 -15.95 -34.35 -25.68
CA SER A 191 -15.30 -34.71 -26.94
C SER A 191 -15.60 -33.67 -28.01
#